data_AF-A0A938GL97-F1
#
_entry.id   AF-A0A938GL97-F1
#
_cell.length_a   1.000
_cell.length_b   1.000
_cell.length_c   1.000
_cell.angle_alpha   90.00
_cell.angle_beta   90.00
_cell.angle_gamma   90.00
#
_symmetry.space_group_name_H-M   'P 1'
#
loop_
_entity.id
_entity.type
_entity.pdbx_description
1 polymer ?
#
loop_
_entity_poly.entity_id
_entity_poly.type
_entity_poly.pdbx_seq_one_letter_code
_entity_poly.pdbx_strand_id
1 'polypeptide(L)'
;MKHWSTTRREFLRRAGIATAAAPWFIGTHSLLAKDAAAKKGVRITDHGARTHRKELNTVAIQAAIDAAHAAGGGTVLVPEGRFRTGALLLKSNVHLHLEAGSILQGSTEWKDYPAFSDWSAGRKKWGDGEWSNALLTALDATNIRIEGPGTIDGSDFTRPGGEEGFRGPHVLVLRNCRDIAVRDLTIRRAGNYALMCFDSRDVAITGVKVRGGHDGLHTQNCARFRVHDCDFRTGDDCFAGCDNLDFDIRNCQLNSSCNAFRLGCEKLVVKDCRLWGPGEYEHKISGRTNMLGAFVHFAPKDRHPQRPSDEWLIENLSIDRAQALYLYDFERGEIHVGFAPSLTVELLPLALRRFQESSPGVRVQLHDLSTQEMLRGLRDRKLDVALMIQPSVKVLGGLVFEELRRYAVCVAVHPAHPLARAKRVSVDQVARERLVAYSLTDYPEYHAWLADLFATAERPPRIAEEHEGSTSLIAAVEAGRGVALVQEGFQCLAGPRLKVRLLTPAPPPFVVGVAWRKGTESAALTGFVAATRDLNRSARSGNHHSPA
;
A
#
# COMPACT_ATOMS: atom_id res chain seq x y z
N MET A 1 -7.83 48.28 -30.72
CA MET A 1 -7.74 48.74 -29.31
C MET A 1 -8.03 47.53 -28.42
N LYS A 2 -7.15 47.01 -27.56
CA LYS A 2 -5.78 47.32 -27.16
C LYS A 2 -5.04 45.97 -27.05
N HIS A 3 -3.87 45.88 -27.67
CA HIS A 3 -2.84 44.93 -27.30
C HIS A 3 -2.32 45.29 -25.91
N TRP A 4 -2.02 44.29 -25.08
CA TRP A 4 -0.95 44.41 -24.10
C TRP A 4 -0.12 43.13 -24.09
N SER A 5 1.03 43.23 -24.75
CA SER A 5 2.23 42.47 -24.43
C SER A 5 2.74 42.92 -23.06
N THR A 6 3.03 41.98 -22.16
CA THR A 6 3.94 42.26 -21.04
C THR A 6 4.99 41.16 -20.92
N THR A 7 6.21 41.62 -21.13
CA THR A 7 7.51 40.96 -21.13
C THR A 7 7.86 40.29 -19.80
N ARG A 8 8.80 39.34 -19.90
CA ARG A 8 9.55 38.55 -18.90
C ARG A 8 10.18 39.31 -17.71
N ARG A 9 9.78 40.56 -17.43
CA ARG A 9 10.24 41.43 -16.34
C ARG A 9 9.17 41.75 -15.27
N GLU A 10 7.93 41.28 -15.39
CA GLU A 10 6.88 41.51 -14.38
C GLU A 10 6.69 40.40 -13.35
N PHE A 11 7.36 39.25 -13.48
CA PHE A 11 7.32 38.18 -12.46
C PHE A 11 8.28 38.41 -11.27
N LEU A 12 9.11 39.46 -11.30
CA LEU A 12 10.11 39.75 -10.25
C LEU A 12 9.76 40.95 -9.36
N ARG A 13 8.50 41.39 -9.30
CA ARG A 13 8.10 42.57 -8.49
C ARG A 13 6.99 42.34 -7.46
N ARG A 14 6.69 41.07 -7.14
CA ARG A 14 5.87 40.68 -5.97
C ARG A 14 6.59 39.72 -4.99
N ALA A 15 7.90 39.56 -5.12
CA ALA A 15 8.75 38.99 -4.08
C ALA A 15 9.41 40.14 -3.29
N GLY A 16 8.61 40.76 -2.42
CA GLY A 16 9.04 41.79 -1.49
C GLY A 16 8.55 41.42 -0.09
N ILE A 17 9.20 40.45 0.54
CA ILE A 17 9.14 40.23 1.98
C ILE A 17 10.57 40.23 2.49
N ALA A 18 10.77 41.03 3.52
CA ALA A 18 12.03 41.64 3.91
C ALA A 18 13.05 40.65 4.49
N THR A 19 14.29 40.78 4.03
CA THR A 19 15.49 40.43 4.80
C THR A 19 15.62 41.40 5.98
N ALA A 20 15.19 40.98 7.16
CA ALA A 20 15.60 41.60 8.42
C ALA A 20 16.80 40.81 8.97
N ALA A 21 17.99 41.18 8.53
CA ALA A 21 19.19 40.94 9.31
C ALA A 21 19.21 42.01 10.42
N ALA A 22 19.07 41.57 11.67
CA ALA A 22 19.39 42.39 12.84
C ALA A 22 20.28 41.58 13.79
N PRO A 23 21.44 42.13 14.18
CA PRO A 23 22.44 41.43 14.98
C PRO A 23 22.06 41.47 16.46
N TRP A 24 22.20 40.36 17.16
CA TRP A 24 22.20 40.34 18.63
C TRP A 24 23.59 39.95 19.10
N PHE A 25 24.42 40.98 19.32
CA PHE A 25 25.67 40.88 20.07
C PHE A 25 25.37 40.86 21.57
N ILE A 26 26.01 39.90 22.25
CA ILE A 26 26.45 39.88 23.66
C ILE A 26 25.38 40.16 24.74
N GLY A 27 24.86 39.05 25.28
CA GLY A 27 24.52 38.92 26.68
C GLY A 27 25.39 37.84 27.32
N THR A 28 26.65 38.17 27.62
CA THR A 28 27.49 37.37 28.52
C THR A 28 26.99 37.55 29.95
N HIS A 29 26.32 36.53 30.50
CA HIS A 29 26.40 36.22 31.92
C HIS A 29 26.32 34.69 32.12
N SER A 30 27.52 34.10 32.16
CA SER A 30 27.95 33.17 33.21
C SER A 30 26.92 32.14 33.71
N LEU A 31 26.77 31.06 32.96
CA LEU A 31 26.68 29.68 33.51
C LEU A 31 27.45 28.70 32.60
N LEU A 32 28.59 29.13 32.06
CA LEU A 32 29.68 28.21 31.76
C LEU A 32 30.56 28.15 33.00
N ALA A 33 30.96 26.93 33.36
CA ALA A 33 31.83 26.57 34.48
C ALA A 33 31.17 26.41 35.86
N LYS A 34 30.15 25.54 35.95
CA LYS A 34 30.11 24.58 37.07
C LYS A 34 29.83 23.19 36.50
N ASP A 35 30.81 22.30 36.70
CA ASP A 35 30.81 20.86 36.48
C ASP A 35 30.98 20.29 35.06
N ALA A 36 31.91 20.85 34.28
CA ALA A 36 32.58 20.11 33.19
C ALA A 36 33.95 19.56 33.63
N ALA A 37 34.04 19.03 34.85
CA ALA A 37 34.91 17.89 35.05
C ALA A 37 34.19 16.73 34.36
N ALA A 38 34.64 16.31 33.18
CA ALA A 38 34.14 15.10 32.54
C ALA A 38 34.23 13.97 33.57
N LYS A 39 33.11 13.61 34.20
CA LYS A 39 33.03 12.41 35.02
C LYS A 39 33.49 11.28 34.11
N LYS A 40 34.63 10.68 34.45
CA LYS A 40 35.22 9.56 33.72
C LYS A 40 34.12 8.52 33.50
N GLY A 41 33.79 8.23 32.25
CA GLY A 41 32.71 7.29 31.93
C GLY A 41 32.95 5.93 32.59
N VAL A 42 31.87 5.26 32.96
CA VAL A 42 31.90 3.97 33.64
C VAL A 42 31.93 2.86 32.59
N ARG A 43 32.93 1.97 32.61
CA ARG A 43 33.00 0.87 31.64
C ARG A 43 32.10 -0.28 32.09
N ILE A 44 31.41 -0.91 31.15
CA ILE A 44 30.61 -2.11 31.46
C ILE A 44 31.45 -3.26 32.02
N THR A 45 32.76 -3.30 31.72
CA THR A 45 33.72 -4.28 32.25
C THR A 45 33.95 -4.12 33.74
N ASP A 46 33.85 -2.89 34.26
CA ASP A 46 33.99 -2.59 35.69
C ASP A 46 32.80 -3.14 36.48
N HIS A 47 31.67 -3.35 35.79
CA HIS A 47 30.46 -4.02 36.28
C HIS A 47 30.42 -5.52 35.95
N GLY A 48 31.52 -6.09 35.45
CA GLY A 48 31.67 -7.53 35.23
C GLY A 48 31.27 -8.04 33.84
N ALA A 49 30.98 -7.15 32.87
CA ALA A 49 30.76 -7.55 31.49
C ALA A 49 32.05 -8.13 30.87
N ARG A 50 31.92 -9.20 30.08
CA ARG A 50 33.05 -9.88 29.42
C ARG A 50 32.69 -10.33 28.01
N THR A 51 33.71 -10.36 27.16
CA THR A 51 33.63 -10.92 25.81
C THR A 51 33.72 -12.46 25.85
N HIS A 52 33.31 -13.12 24.78
CA HIS A 52 33.46 -14.57 24.53
C HIS A 52 32.86 -15.54 25.57
N ARG A 53 31.93 -15.09 26.43
CA ARG A 53 31.19 -15.97 27.35
C ARG A 53 29.90 -16.50 26.71
N LYS A 54 29.48 -17.69 27.16
CA LYS A 54 28.16 -18.26 26.85
C LYS A 54 27.03 -17.45 27.50
N GLU A 55 27.27 -16.96 28.71
CA GLU A 55 26.36 -16.14 29.50
C GLU A 55 26.18 -14.74 28.91
N LEU A 56 25.01 -14.16 29.14
CA LEU A 56 24.68 -12.79 28.72
C LEU A 56 25.26 -11.76 29.69
N ASN A 57 25.64 -10.61 29.15
CA ASN A 57 26.13 -9.46 29.90
C ASN A 57 25.00 -8.55 30.43
N THR A 58 23.73 -8.97 30.28
CA THR A 58 22.54 -8.16 30.58
C THR A 58 22.61 -7.51 31.95
N VAL A 59 22.88 -8.32 33.00
CA VAL A 59 22.94 -7.83 34.39
C VAL A 59 24.05 -6.80 34.58
N ALA A 60 25.24 -7.06 34.03
CA ALA A 60 26.39 -6.17 34.17
C ALA A 60 26.17 -4.83 33.45
N ILE A 61 25.63 -4.87 32.23
CA ILE A 61 25.38 -3.67 31.42
C ILE A 61 24.24 -2.85 32.04
N GLN A 62 23.15 -3.51 32.47
CA GLN A 62 22.05 -2.83 33.15
C GLN A 62 22.50 -2.18 34.47
N ALA A 63 23.36 -2.84 35.25
CA ALA A 63 23.92 -2.27 36.48
C ALA A 63 24.74 -1.01 36.21
N ALA A 64 25.50 -0.94 35.10
CA ALA A 64 26.23 0.25 34.71
C ALA A 64 25.29 1.41 34.32
N ILE A 65 24.22 1.12 33.57
CA ILE A 65 23.16 2.09 33.22
C ILE A 65 22.48 2.63 34.47
N ASP A 66 22.11 1.74 35.38
CA ASP A 66 21.41 2.08 36.63
C ASP A 66 22.29 2.95 37.53
N ALA A 67 23.58 2.62 37.66
CA ALA A 67 24.54 3.40 38.42
C ALA A 67 24.74 4.80 37.82
N ALA A 68 24.87 4.92 36.50
CA ALA A 68 25.00 6.20 35.82
C ALA A 68 23.76 7.09 36.04
N HIS A 69 22.55 6.52 35.92
CA HIS A 69 21.31 7.24 36.17
C HIS A 69 21.19 7.69 37.65
N ALA A 70 21.45 6.79 38.60
CA ALA A 70 21.39 7.09 40.03
C ALA A 70 22.38 8.18 40.45
N ALA A 71 23.51 8.31 39.74
CA ALA A 71 24.51 9.37 39.95
C ALA A 71 24.11 10.74 39.37
N GLY A 72 22.87 10.89 38.88
CA GLY A 72 22.35 12.10 38.25
C GLY A 72 22.61 12.18 36.74
N GLY A 73 23.12 11.10 36.15
CA GLY A 73 23.53 11.03 34.75
C GLY A 73 25.02 10.69 34.59
N GLY A 74 25.38 10.21 33.41
CA GLY A 74 26.75 9.84 33.10
C GLY A 74 26.90 9.00 31.84
N THR A 75 28.15 8.78 31.46
CA THR A 75 28.51 7.98 30.29
C THR A 75 28.79 6.54 30.67
N VAL A 76 28.08 5.60 30.04
CA VAL A 76 28.35 4.15 30.09
C VAL A 76 29.15 3.78 28.85
N LEU A 77 30.38 3.31 29.04
CA LEU A 77 31.31 2.96 27.97
C LEU A 77 31.21 1.47 27.65
N VAL A 78 30.88 1.15 26.39
CA VAL A 78 30.98 -0.19 25.82
C VAL A 78 32.32 -0.28 25.07
N PRO A 79 33.31 -1.00 25.62
CA PRO A 79 34.65 -1.01 25.06
C PRO A 79 34.74 -1.89 23.81
N GLU A 80 35.90 -1.88 23.17
CA GLU A 80 36.20 -2.84 22.09
C GLU A 80 35.86 -4.27 22.53
N GLY A 81 35.21 -5.02 21.63
CA GLY A 81 34.84 -6.41 21.85
C GLY A 81 33.36 -6.70 21.66
N ARG A 82 33.02 -8.00 21.67
CA ARG A 82 31.65 -8.47 21.46
C ARG A 82 30.98 -8.84 22.79
N PHE A 83 29.90 -8.13 23.12
CA PHE A 83 29.12 -8.30 24.35
C PHE A 83 27.71 -8.76 24.01
N ARG A 84 27.42 -10.05 24.24
CA ARG A 84 26.07 -10.59 24.10
C ARG A 84 25.20 -10.12 25.26
N THR A 85 23.98 -9.68 24.99
CA THR A 85 23.03 -9.19 26.01
C THR A 85 21.59 -9.50 25.60
N GLY A 86 20.72 -9.66 26.60
CA GLY A 86 19.27 -9.53 26.44
C GLY A 86 18.86 -8.06 26.42
N ALA A 87 17.57 -7.79 26.59
CA ALA A 87 17.05 -6.42 26.59
C ALA A 87 17.64 -5.54 27.71
N LEU A 88 17.86 -4.27 27.41
CA LEU A 88 18.35 -3.25 28.32
C LEU A 88 17.40 -2.05 28.37
N LEU A 89 17.12 -1.56 29.58
CA LEU A 89 16.31 -0.36 29.82
C LEU A 89 17.24 0.85 29.96
N LEU A 90 17.21 1.73 28.97
CA LEU A 90 17.85 3.04 29.03
C LEU A 90 17.05 3.97 29.95
N LYS A 91 17.77 4.83 30.68
CA LYS A 91 17.20 5.75 31.67
C LYS A 91 17.61 7.19 31.37
N SER A 92 16.84 8.15 31.88
CA SER A 92 17.11 9.57 31.67
C SER A 92 18.54 9.97 32.07
N ASN A 93 19.14 10.90 31.33
CA ASN A 93 20.51 11.41 31.54
C ASN A 93 21.64 10.38 31.36
N VAL A 94 21.36 9.22 30.76
CA VAL A 94 22.39 8.21 30.46
C VAL A 94 22.89 8.37 29.03
N HIS A 95 24.21 8.39 28.89
CA HIS A 95 24.89 8.42 27.61
C HIS A 95 25.58 7.07 27.38
N LEU A 96 25.02 6.23 26.50
CA LEU A 96 25.64 4.96 26.11
C LEU A 96 26.62 5.23 24.96
N HIS A 97 27.91 5.01 25.20
CA HIS A 97 28.96 5.25 24.21
C HIS A 97 29.62 3.93 23.77
N LEU A 98 29.53 3.62 22.49
CA LEU A 98 30.08 2.44 21.85
C LEU A 98 31.44 2.78 21.23
N GLU A 99 32.53 2.33 21.86
CA GLU A 99 33.89 2.55 21.36
C GLU A 99 34.12 1.83 20.02
N ALA A 100 35.15 2.24 19.29
CA ALA A 100 35.52 1.58 18.04
C ALA A 100 35.77 0.07 18.25
N GLY A 101 35.28 -0.76 17.35
CA GLY A 101 35.38 -2.22 17.46
C GLY A 101 34.44 -2.87 18.49
N SER A 102 33.63 -2.09 19.21
CA SER A 102 32.60 -2.63 20.09
C SER A 102 31.42 -3.20 19.30
N ILE A 103 30.89 -4.34 19.76
CA ILE A 103 29.67 -4.96 19.23
C ILE A 103 28.77 -5.30 20.42
N LEU A 104 27.68 -4.56 20.57
CA LEU A 104 26.59 -4.90 21.47
C LEU A 104 25.64 -5.83 20.71
N GLN A 105 25.68 -7.13 21.03
CA GLN A 105 24.97 -8.17 20.30
C GLN A 105 23.74 -8.65 21.07
N GLY A 106 22.57 -8.62 20.45
CA GLY A 106 21.34 -9.17 21.01
C GLY A 106 21.41 -10.68 21.22
N SER A 107 20.57 -11.17 22.12
CA SER A 107 20.30 -12.60 22.26
C SER A 107 19.41 -13.09 21.12
N THR A 108 19.54 -14.36 20.76
CA THR A 108 18.68 -15.04 19.79
C THR A 108 17.61 -15.89 20.47
N GLU A 109 17.33 -15.63 21.75
CA GLU A 109 16.35 -16.35 22.54
C GLU A 109 15.25 -15.38 22.99
N TRP A 110 13.98 -15.70 22.71
CA TRP A 110 12.86 -14.81 23.01
C TRP A 110 12.74 -14.47 24.51
N LYS A 111 13.04 -15.44 25.39
CA LYS A 111 12.96 -15.27 26.86
C LYS A 111 13.84 -14.15 27.42
N ASP A 112 14.85 -13.71 26.66
CA ASP A 112 15.77 -12.63 27.06
C ASP A 112 15.22 -11.23 26.75
N TYR A 113 14.02 -11.15 26.18
CA TYR A 113 13.30 -9.93 25.85
C TYR A 113 12.00 -9.89 26.67
N PRO A 114 12.02 -9.32 27.89
CA PRO A 114 10.84 -9.18 28.73
C PRO A 114 9.77 -8.36 28.01
N ALA A 115 8.51 -8.59 28.37
CA ALA A 115 7.40 -7.87 27.77
C ALA A 115 7.51 -6.39 28.10
N PHE A 116 7.20 -5.55 27.13
CA PHE A 116 7.17 -4.10 27.31
C PHE A 116 6.32 -3.65 28.53
N SER A 117 5.23 -4.37 28.82
CA SER A 117 4.38 -4.18 30.00
C SER A 117 5.09 -4.31 31.35
N ASP A 118 6.16 -5.11 31.39
CA ASP A 118 6.95 -5.35 32.59
C ASP A 118 7.72 -4.10 33.00
N TRP A 119 7.99 -3.21 32.02
CA TRP A 119 8.76 -1.98 32.21
C TRP A 119 7.85 -0.76 32.34
N SER A 120 6.65 -0.80 31.77
CA SER A 120 5.66 0.30 31.85
C SER A 120 4.86 0.34 33.17
N ALA A 121 5.17 -0.56 34.12
CA ALA A 121 4.42 -0.77 35.35
C ALA A 121 2.93 -1.08 35.11
N GLY A 122 2.63 -1.86 34.07
CA GLY A 122 1.27 -2.26 33.72
C GLY A 122 0.39 -1.15 33.13
N ARG A 123 0.95 0.03 32.82
CA ARG A 123 0.24 1.10 32.11
C ARG A 123 -0.06 0.63 30.69
N LYS A 124 -1.30 0.19 30.43
CA LYS A 124 -1.82 -0.25 29.12
C LYS A 124 -2.11 0.89 28.15
N LYS A 125 -1.40 2.01 28.26
CA LYS A 125 -1.78 3.24 27.55
C LYS A 125 -1.54 3.12 26.04
N TRP A 126 -0.81 2.10 25.55
CA TRP A 126 -0.28 2.10 24.18
C TRP A 126 -0.23 0.75 23.46
N GLY A 127 -1.20 -0.15 23.71
CA GLY A 127 -1.28 -1.44 23.00
C GLY A 127 -0.05 -2.32 23.26
N ASP A 128 0.38 -2.36 24.52
CA ASP A 128 1.69 -2.78 25.02
C ASP A 128 1.93 -4.31 25.00
N GLY A 129 1.71 -4.95 23.85
CA GLY A 129 1.99 -6.37 23.64
C GLY A 129 3.46 -6.65 23.31
N GLU A 130 3.76 -7.95 23.15
CA GLU A 130 5.08 -8.50 22.80
C GLU A 130 5.76 -7.83 21.58
N TRP A 131 4.97 -7.23 20.69
CA TRP A 131 5.48 -6.51 19.52
C TRP A 131 6.46 -5.38 19.87
N SER A 132 6.30 -4.75 21.03
CA SER A 132 7.13 -3.60 21.42
C SER A 132 8.48 -3.97 22.03
N ASN A 133 8.81 -5.26 22.10
CA ASN A 133 10.03 -5.73 22.70
C ASN A 133 11.25 -5.33 21.86
N ALA A 134 12.34 -4.92 22.52
CA ALA A 134 13.54 -4.43 21.86
C ALA A 134 14.81 -4.81 22.62
N LEU A 135 15.95 -4.76 21.93
CA LEU A 135 17.27 -4.87 22.57
C LEU A 135 17.55 -3.69 23.50
N LEU A 136 17.23 -2.47 23.06
CA LEU A 136 17.31 -1.25 23.84
C LEU A 136 15.91 -0.62 23.90
N THR A 137 15.42 -0.30 25.10
CA THR A 137 14.16 0.43 25.26
C THR A 137 14.36 1.65 26.15
N ALA A 138 13.73 2.77 25.81
CA ALA A 138 13.59 3.93 26.67
C ALA A 138 12.11 4.28 26.82
N LEU A 139 11.67 4.50 28.07
CA LEU A 139 10.27 4.76 28.44
C LEU A 139 10.19 6.00 29.30
N ASP A 140 9.31 6.94 28.93
CA ASP A 140 9.08 8.17 29.69
C ASP A 140 10.40 8.90 30.06
N ALA A 141 11.40 8.81 29.17
CA ALA A 141 12.77 9.19 29.47
C ALA A 141 13.19 10.46 28.73
N THR A 142 14.15 11.18 29.30
CA THR A 142 14.67 12.43 28.72
C THR A 142 16.19 12.46 28.70
N ASN A 143 16.77 13.16 27.74
CA ASN A 143 18.22 13.39 27.66
C ASN A 143 19.03 12.08 27.63
N ILE A 144 18.77 11.25 26.60
CA ILE A 144 19.54 10.02 26.33
C ILE A 144 20.44 10.23 25.13
N ARG A 145 21.65 9.70 25.18
CA ARG A 145 22.60 9.68 24.06
C ARG A 145 23.02 8.23 23.79
N ILE A 146 23.01 7.81 22.52
CA ILE A 146 23.54 6.52 22.07
C ILE A 146 24.53 6.84 20.94
N GLU A 147 25.82 6.79 21.22
CA GLU A 147 26.83 7.40 20.35
C GLU A 147 28.05 6.51 20.16
N GLY A 148 28.78 6.72 19.07
CA GLY A 148 30.12 6.19 18.87
C GLY A 148 30.22 5.12 17.78
N PRO A 149 31.43 4.89 17.24
CA PRO A 149 31.67 4.13 16.00
C PRO A 149 31.43 2.62 16.11
N GLY A 150 30.94 2.12 17.24
CA GLY A 150 30.61 0.72 17.43
C GLY A 150 29.37 0.25 16.68
N THR A 151 29.02 -1.02 16.91
CA THR A 151 27.89 -1.69 16.27
C THR A 151 26.87 -2.19 17.29
N ILE A 152 25.60 -1.91 17.04
CA ILE A 152 24.47 -2.59 17.68
C ILE A 152 23.96 -3.65 16.71
N ASP A 153 23.96 -4.89 17.16
CA ASP A 153 23.69 -6.07 16.34
C ASP A 153 22.44 -6.77 16.86
N GLY A 154 21.31 -6.60 16.18
CA GLY A 154 20.02 -7.16 16.59
C GLY A 154 19.92 -8.69 16.44
N SER A 155 20.94 -9.32 15.85
CA SER A 155 21.08 -10.77 15.67
C SER A 155 19.98 -11.49 14.86
N ASP A 156 19.22 -10.76 14.02
CA ASP A 156 18.28 -11.25 12.99
C ASP A 156 17.36 -12.39 13.48
N PHE A 157 16.90 -12.27 14.73
CA PHE A 157 16.12 -13.31 15.38
C PHE A 157 14.77 -13.49 14.68
N THR A 158 14.48 -14.74 14.30
CA THR A 158 13.22 -15.13 13.68
C THR A 158 12.32 -15.86 14.67
N ARG A 159 11.06 -15.43 14.77
CA ARG A 159 10.05 -15.98 15.69
C ARG A 159 8.79 -16.40 14.93
N PRO A 160 8.49 -17.71 14.83
CA PRO A 160 7.27 -18.20 14.18
C PRO A 160 5.95 -17.62 14.72
N GLY A 161 5.92 -17.26 16.01
CA GLY A 161 4.78 -16.60 16.66
C GLY A 161 4.92 -15.08 16.79
N GLY A 162 5.83 -14.46 16.05
CA GLY A 162 6.01 -13.00 16.00
C GLY A 162 5.07 -12.34 14.98
N GLU A 163 5.16 -11.01 14.86
CA GLU A 163 4.47 -10.28 13.79
C GLU A 163 4.84 -10.86 12.42
N GLU A 164 3.85 -10.96 11.52
CA GLU A 164 3.96 -11.61 10.21
C GLU A 164 4.46 -13.06 10.24
N GLY A 165 4.46 -13.70 11.41
CA GLY A 165 4.88 -15.09 11.59
C GLY A 165 6.40 -15.30 11.58
N PHE A 166 7.20 -14.24 11.64
CA PHE A 166 8.66 -14.38 11.68
C PHE A 166 9.40 -13.27 12.45
N ARG A 167 8.79 -12.11 12.74
CA ARG A 167 9.52 -10.96 13.29
C ARG A 167 9.91 -11.17 14.76
N GLY A 168 11.15 -10.81 15.06
CA GLY A 168 11.74 -10.82 16.40
C GLY A 168 11.56 -9.49 17.16
N PRO A 169 12.46 -9.16 18.10
CA PRO A 169 12.48 -7.86 18.76
C PRO A 169 13.08 -6.77 17.86
N HIS A 170 12.68 -5.53 18.12
CA HIS A 170 13.30 -4.33 17.55
C HIS A 170 14.72 -4.12 18.10
N VAL A 171 15.52 -3.25 17.49
CA VAL A 171 16.82 -2.86 18.06
C VAL A 171 16.66 -1.75 19.11
N LEU A 172 16.02 -0.63 18.76
CA LEU A 172 15.75 0.47 19.68
C LEU A 172 14.27 0.84 19.66
N VAL A 173 13.65 0.89 20.83
CA VAL A 173 12.31 1.44 21.04
C VAL A 173 12.36 2.66 21.94
N LEU A 174 11.82 3.79 21.46
CA LEU A 174 11.61 5.02 22.23
C LEU A 174 10.11 5.24 22.41
N ARG A 175 9.65 5.36 23.66
CA ARG A 175 8.24 5.69 23.94
C ARG A 175 8.13 6.86 24.88
N ASN A 176 7.36 7.86 24.46
CA ASN A 176 7.14 9.11 25.19
C ASN A 176 8.46 9.74 25.68
N CYS A 177 9.47 9.72 24.81
CA CYS A 177 10.81 10.21 25.13
C CYS A 177 11.03 11.62 24.60
N ARG A 178 11.96 12.36 25.22
CA ARG A 178 12.35 13.70 24.80
C ARG A 178 13.87 13.88 24.80
N ASP A 179 14.37 14.70 23.88
CA ASP A 179 15.78 15.09 23.86
C ASP A 179 16.69 13.86 23.74
N ILE A 180 16.61 13.20 22.59
CA ILE A 180 17.34 11.95 22.31
C ILE A 180 18.33 12.19 21.18
N ALA A 181 19.56 11.68 21.32
CA ALA A 181 20.52 11.66 20.22
C ALA A 181 21.04 10.25 19.95
N VAL A 182 21.08 9.86 18.67
CA VAL A 182 21.69 8.62 18.19
C VAL A 182 22.73 8.99 17.14
N ARG A 183 24.02 8.70 17.38
CA ARG A 183 25.10 9.25 16.55
C ARG A 183 26.20 8.28 16.20
N ASP A 184 26.65 8.37 14.94
CA ASP A 184 27.92 7.82 14.45
C ASP A 184 28.11 6.31 14.66
N LEU A 185 27.02 5.54 14.69
CA LEU A 185 27.03 4.10 14.96
C LEU A 185 26.43 3.27 13.82
N THR A 186 26.65 1.96 13.85
CA THR A 186 26.01 1.02 12.93
C THR A 186 24.97 0.16 13.65
N ILE A 187 23.75 0.12 13.15
CA ILE A 187 22.72 -0.86 13.49
C ILE A 187 22.66 -1.89 12.37
N ARG A 188 22.72 -3.18 12.70
CA ARG A 188 22.56 -4.24 11.71
C ARG A 188 21.74 -5.40 12.22
N ARG A 189 21.19 -6.17 11.28
CA ARG A 189 20.53 -7.44 11.57
C ARG A 189 19.42 -7.28 12.62
N ALA A 190 18.56 -6.29 12.46
CA ALA A 190 17.40 -6.14 13.33
C ALA A 190 16.43 -7.32 13.12
N GLY A 191 15.95 -7.94 14.21
CA GLY A 191 14.93 -9.01 14.12
C GLY A 191 13.54 -8.48 13.73
N ASN A 192 13.32 -7.19 13.97
CA ASN A 192 12.19 -6.41 13.47
C ASN A 192 12.72 -5.04 12.98
N TYR A 193 12.11 -3.92 13.33
CA TYR A 193 12.60 -2.58 12.96
C TYR A 193 13.88 -2.19 13.69
N ALA A 194 14.76 -1.44 13.02
CA ALA A 194 15.98 -0.94 13.62
C ALA A 194 15.69 0.14 14.69
N LEU A 195 14.84 1.11 14.36
CA LEU A 195 14.44 2.20 15.26
C LEU A 195 12.92 2.33 15.23
N MET A 196 12.30 2.28 16.40
CA MET A 196 10.86 2.40 16.57
C MET A 196 10.54 3.46 17.61
N CYS A 197 9.75 4.47 17.26
CA CYS A 197 9.46 5.61 18.12
C CYS A 197 7.96 5.89 18.22
N PHE A 198 7.48 6.07 19.45
CA PHE A 198 6.09 6.44 19.76
C PHE A 198 6.06 7.67 20.65
N ASP A 199 5.17 8.62 20.34
CA ASP A 199 4.87 9.80 21.18
C ASP A 199 6.11 10.61 21.61
N SER A 200 7.19 10.51 20.83
CA SER A 200 8.49 11.03 21.20
C SER A 200 8.79 12.31 20.43
N ARG A 201 9.61 13.17 21.02
CA ARG A 201 9.93 14.47 20.41
C ARG A 201 11.35 14.93 20.68
N ASP A 202 11.84 15.85 19.86
CA ASP A 202 13.20 16.39 19.97
C ASP A 202 14.25 15.28 19.83
N VAL A 203 14.24 14.58 18.70
CA VAL A 203 15.12 13.44 18.42
C VAL A 203 16.08 13.78 17.28
N ALA A 204 17.38 13.59 17.50
CA ALA A 204 18.42 13.77 16.50
C ALA A 204 19.11 12.43 16.17
N ILE A 205 19.19 12.10 14.89
CA ILE A 205 19.85 10.90 14.38
C ILE A 205 20.88 11.37 13.35
N THR A 206 22.16 11.13 13.60
CA THR A 206 23.23 11.68 12.75
C THR A 206 24.33 10.66 12.49
N GLY A 207 24.75 10.49 11.24
CA GLY A 207 25.85 9.57 10.91
C GLY A 207 25.54 8.09 11.15
N VAL A 208 24.27 7.73 11.31
CA VAL A 208 23.84 6.35 11.63
C VAL A 208 23.73 5.52 10.36
N LYS A 209 24.21 4.28 10.45
CA LYS A 209 24.11 3.28 9.38
C LYS A 209 23.15 2.16 9.77
N VAL A 210 22.12 1.91 8.97
CA VAL A 210 21.23 0.74 9.13
C VAL A 210 21.51 -0.28 8.03
N ARG A 211 21.73 -1.54 8.41
CA ARG A 211 22.12 -2.63 7.49
C ARG A 211 21.25 -3.88 7.71
N GLY A 212 20.30 -4.05 6.81
CA GLY A 212 19.36 -5.17 6.80
C GLY A 212 18.31 -5.07 7.91
N GLY A 213 17.56 -6.16 8.08
CA GLY A 213 16.34 -6.15 8.88
C GLY A 213 15.16 -5.61 8.08
N HIS A 214 14.19 -5.04 8.79
CA HIS A 214 12.92 -4.54 8.26
C HIS A 214 12.99 -3.03 8.12
N ASP A 215 12.05 -2.29 8.71
CA ASP A 215 12.06 -0.84 8.64
C ASP A 215 13.31 -0.24 9.30
N GLY A 216 13.79 0.85 8.72
CA GLY A 216 14.89 1.64 9.27
C GLY A 216 14.45 2.47 10.48
N LEU A 217 13.61 3.47 10.23
CA LEU A 217 13.01 4.32 11.26
C LEU A 217 11.49 4.33 11.14
N HIS A 218 10.81 3.71 12.10
CA HIS A 218 9.36 3.70 12.20
C HIS A 218 8.90 4.66 13.31
N THR A 219 8.01 5.60 12.99
CA THR A 219 7.59 6.69 13.89
C THR A 219 6.08 6.86 13.91
N GLN A 220 5.49 6.88 15.10
CA GLN A 220 4.06 7.15 15.27
C GLN A 220 3.85 8.28 16.29
N ASN A 221 3.08 9.30 15.88
CA ASN A 221 2.78 10.49 16.69
C ASN A 221 4.03 11.19 17.26
N CYS A 222 5.10 11.27 16.45
CA CYS A 222 6.36 11.87 16.86
C CYS A 222 6.52 13.30 16.32
N ALA A 223 7.36 14.12 16.98
CA ALA A 223 7.57 15.51 16.55
C ALA A 223 9.01 15.99 16.65
N ARG A 224 9.46 16.86 15.72
CA ARG A 224 10.79 17.48 15.72
C ARG A 224 11.91 16.44 15.66
N PHE A 225 11.95 15.73 14.54
CA PHE A 225 13.02 14.76 14.23
C PHE A 225 14.01 15.38 13.25
N ARG A 226 15.30 15.25 13.54
CA ARG A 226 16.39 15.66 12.64
C ARG A 226 17.22 14.44 12.28
N VAL A 227 17.18 14.01 11.02
CA VAL A 227 17.87 12.81 10.54
C VAL A 227 18.86 13.19 9.44
N HIS A 228 20.14 13.31 9.79
CA HIS A 228 21.17 13.86 8.90
C HIS A 228 22.33 12.89 8.68
N ASP A 229 22.92 12.92 7.49
CA ASP A 229 24.19 12.21 7.20
C ASP A 229 24.10 10.69 7.41
N CYS A 230 22.91 10.11 7.28
CA CYS A 230 22.65 8.69 7.56
C CYS A 230 22.64 7.83 6.28
N ASP A 231 22.87 6.53 6.44
CA ASP A 231 22.82 5.57 5.34
C ASP A 231 21.93 4.39 5.76
N PHE A 232 20.73 4.30 5.20
CA PHE A 232 19.74 3.26 5.47
C PHE A 232 19.68 2.28 4.30
N ARG A 233 19.93 1.00 4.60
CA ARG A 233 19.82 -0.09 3.64
C ARG A 233 18.98 -1.19 4.26
N THR A 234 17.73 -1.30 3.81
CA THR A 234 16.68 -2.05 4.50
C THR A 234 16.02 -3.08 3.57
N GLY A 235 15.56 -4.19 4.15
CA GLY A 235 14.72 -5.15 3.43
C GLY A 235 13.28 -4.65 3.26
N ASP A 236 12.87 -3.69 4.09
CA ASP A 236 11.57 -3.03 4.06
C ASP A 236 11.74 -1.51 3.94
N ASP A 237 10.83 -0.71 4.48
CA ASP A 237 10.84 0.74 4.36
C ASP A 237 12.06 1.41 5.05
N CYS A 238 12.73 2.39 4.42
CA CYS A 238 13.78 3.14 5.12
C CYS A 238 13.19 4.02 6.24
N PHE A 239 12.10 4.74 5.92
CA PHE A 239 11.31 5.52 6.86
C PHE A 239 9.85 5.11 6.79
N ALA A 240 9.23 4.89 7.95
CA ALA A 240 7.85 4.45 8.05
C ALA A 240 7.09 5.15 9.19
N GLY A 241 5.76 5.08 9.11
CA GLY A 241 4.85 5.45 10.20
C GLY A 241 4.02 6.71 9.92
N CYS A 242 3.27 7.20 10.90
CA CYS A 242 2.20 8.19 10.68
C CYS A 242 2.04 9.18 11.85
N ASP A 243 1.23 10.22 11.65
CA ASP A 243 0.98 11.29 12.63
C ASP A 243 2.22 12.08 13.07
N ASN A 244 3.21 12.18 12.20
CA ASN A 244 4.45 12.88 12.52
C ASN A 244 4.34 14.38 12.26
N LEU A 245 5.18 15.17 12.93
CA LEU A 245 5.22 16.63 12.79
C LEU A 245 6.67 17.14 12.76
N ASP A 246 7.01 18.00 11.81
CA ASP A 246 8.28 18.73 11.76
C ASP A 246 9.49 17.78 11.70
N PHE A 247 9.65 17.12 10.55
CA PHE A 247 10.75 16.20 10.28
C PHE A 247 11.71 16.83 9.28
N ASP A 248 13.00 16.92 9.63
CA ASP A 248 14.06 17.42 8.76
C ASP A 248 15.06 16.29 8.45
N ILE A 249 15.07 15.84 7.20
CA ILE A 249 15.84 14.68 6.73
C ILE A 249 16.79 15.15 5.64
N ARG A 250 18.11 15.06 5.89
CA ARG A 250 19.11 15.63 4.97
C ARG A 250 20.32 14.75 4.74
N ASN A 251 20.89 14.87 3.55
CA ASN A 251 22.15 14.22 3.19
C ASN A 251 22.16 12.71 3.49
N CYS A 252 21.01 12.05 3.25
CA CYS A 252 20.83 10.64 3.55
C CYS A 252 20.91 9.78 2.29
N GLN A 253 21.45 8.56 2.45
CA GLN A 253 21.49 7.53 1.42
C GLN A 253 20.48 6.42 1.77
N LEU A 254 19.48 6.22 0.90
CA LEU A 254 18.32 5.36 1.16
C LEU A 254 18.20 4.27 0.10
N ASN A 255 18.39 3.02 0.51
CA ASN A 255 18.26 1.84 -0.33
C ASN A 255 17.26 0.86 0.28
N SER A 256 16.23 0.50 -0.49
CA SER A 256 15.12 -0.29 0.02
C SER A 256 14.57 -1.26 -1.03
N SER A 257 14.12 -2.41 -0.55
CA SER A 257 13.33 -3.40 -1.30
C SER A 257 11.81 -3.22 -1.13
N CYS A 258 11.41 -2.10 -0.54
CA CYS A 258 10.03 -1.64 -0.36
C CYS A 258 9.99 -0.14 -0.69
N ASN A 259 9.85 0.76 0.29
CA ASN A 259 9.82 2.21 0.04
C ASN A 259 10.97 2.96 0.71
N ALA A 260 11.42 4.06 0.10
CA ALA A 260 12.34 4.97 0.82
C ALA A 260 11.58 5.72 1.94
N PHE A 261 10.39 6.24 1.63
CA PHE A 261 9.50 6.84 2.60
C PHE A 261 8.10 6.24 2.49
N ARG A 262 7.60 5.63 3.55
CA ARG A 262 6.19 5.27 3.75
C ARG A 262 5.67 6.00 4.99
N LEU A 263 5.49 7.31 4.85
CA LEU A 263 5.40 8.23 5.98
C LEU A 263 4.16 9.13 5.90
N GLY A 264 3.48 9.26 7.04
CA GLY A 264 2.53 10.32 7.32
C GLY A 264 3.18 11.39 8.21
N CYS A 265 3.27 12.62 7.72
CA CYS A 265 3.95 13.71 8.42
C CYS A 265 3.45 15.08 7.96
N GLU A 266 3.14 15.97 8.89
CA GLU A 266 2.97 17.41 8.65
C GLU A 266 4.34 18.09 8.76
N LYS A 267 4.69 18.99 7.83
CA LYS A 267 5.99 19.69 7.76
C LYS A 267 7.19 18.75 7.62
N LEU A 268 7.24 18.05 6.49
CA LEU A 268 8.36 17.19 6.14
C LEU A 268 9.35 17.94 5.23
N VAL A 269 10.62 17.94 5.60
CA VAL A 269 11.72 18.41 4.76
C VAL A 269 12.60 17.21 4.39
N VAL A 270 12.80 16.98 3.09
CA VAL A 270 13.75 15.99 2.58
C VAL A 270 14.68 16.66 1.58
N LYS A 271 15.97 16.79 1.92
CA LYS A 271 16.96 17.49 1.09
C LYS A 271 18.26 16.73 0.89
N ASP A 272 18.85 16.87 -0.28
CA ASP A 272 20.20 16.38 -0.57
C ASP A 272 20.34 14.85 -0.38
N CYS A 273 19.24 14.10 -0.54
CA CYS A 273 19.21 12.66 -0.34
C CYS A 273 19.29 11.89 -1.68
N ARG A 274 19.81 10.67 -1.61
CA ARG A 274 19.80 9.71 -2.71
C ARG A 274 18.94 8.50 -2.33
N LEU A 275 17.98 8.18 -3.18
CA LEU A 275 17.06 7.05 -3.05
C LEU A 275 17.31 6.09 -4.19
N TRP A 276 17.48 4.79 -3.94
CA TRP A 276 17.62 3.83 -5.03
C TRP A 276 17.15 2.41 -4.74
N GLY A 277 16.62 1.77 -5.79
CA GLY A 277 16.46 0.33 -5.89
C GLY A 277 17.42 -0.30 -6.92
N PRO A 278 17.46 -1.65 -7.03
CA PRO A 278 16.93 -2.60 -6.07
C PRO A 278 17.64 -2.50 -4.70
N GLY A 279 16.97 -2.92 -3.63
CA GLY A 279 17.52 -3.02 -2.29
C GLY A 279 18.57 -4.11 -2.17
N GLU A 280 19.56 -3.87 -1.31
CA GLU A 280 20.64 -4.81 -0.97
C GLU A 280 20.16 -5.98 -0.10
N TYR A 281 19.05 -5.78 0.61
CA TYR A 281 18.42 -6.77 1.47
C TYR A 281 17.03 -7.10 0.95
N GLU A 282 16.66 -8.38 0.94
CA GLU A 282 15.37 -8.83 0.42
C GLU A 282 14.20 -8.45 1.34
N HIS A 283 13.06 -8.08 0.74
CA HIS A 283 11.79 -7.99 1.44
C HIS A 283 11.24 -9.39 1.75
N LYS A 284 11.41 -9.83 3.01
CA LYS A 284 11.20 -11.23 3.45
C LYS A 284 9.83 -11.81 3.10
N ILE A 285 8.75 -11.04 3.15
CA ILE A 285 7.39 -11.54 2.88
C ILE A 285 7.23 -11.92 1.40
N SER A 286 7.80 -11.11 0.50
CA SER A 286 7.53 -11.22 -0.93
C SER A 286 8.69 -11.75 -1.76
N GLY A 287 9.87 -11.95 -1.15
CA GLY A 287 11.08 -12.40 -1.85
C GLY A 287 11.57 -11.42 -2.91
N ARG A 288 11.30 -10.12 -2.75
CA ARG A 288 11.58 -9.09 -3.77
C ARG A 288 12.69 -8.16 -3.32
N THR A 289 13.34 -7.54 -4.30
CA THR A 289 14.35 -6.50 -4.08
C THR A 289 14.05 -5.18 -4.78
N ASN A 290 12.98 -5.06 -5.54
CA ASN A 290 12.66 -3.79 -6.21
C ASN A 290 12.15 -2.73 -5.22
N MET A 291 12.50 -1.46 -5.44
CA MET A 291 11.88 -0.34 -4.73
C MET A 291 10.51 -0.04 -5.35
N LEU A 292 9.46 -0.08 -4.52
CA LEU A 292 8.07 0.20 -4.91
C LEU A 292 7.83 1.71 -5.04
N GLY A 293 8.09 2.48 -3.98
CA GLY A 293 7.87 3.92 -3.97
C GLY A 293 9.07 4.69 -3.41
N ALA A 294 9.38 5.83 -4.01
CA ALA A 294 10.25 6.81 -3.36
C ALA A 294 9.50 7.45 -2.17
N PHE A 295 8.25 7.86 -2.39
CA PHE A 295 7.36 8.39 -1.37
C PHE A 295 6.01 7.69 -1.40
N VAL A 296 5.53 7.27 -0.24
CA VAL A 296 4.20 6.71 -0.03
C VAL A 296 3.58 7.46 1.13
N HIS A 297 2.44 8.10 0.89
CA HIS A 297 1.63 8.68 1.95
C HIS A 297 1.09 7.54 2.83
N PHE A 298 1.36 7.57 4.13
CA PHE A 298 0.94 6.51 5.04
C PHE A 298 0.06 7.04 6.18
N ALA A 299 -1.23 6.71 6.13
CA ALA A 299 -2.22 7.10 7.13
C ALA A 299 -3.30 6.01 7.29
N PRO A 300 -2.95 4.83 7.82
CA PRO A 300 -3.86 3.69 7.84
C PRO A 300 -4.95 3.86 8.91
N LYS A 301 -6.20 3.46 8.60
CA LYS A 301 -7.38 3.72 9.47
C LYS A 301 -7.29 3.06 10.85
N ASP A 302 -6.69 1.88 10.96
CA ASP A 302 -6.51 1.13 12.22
C ASP A 302 -5.59 1.85 13.21
N ARG A 303 -4.77 2.78 12.73
CA ARG A 303 -3.93 3.65 13.55
C ARG A 303 -4.60 4.97 13.93
N HIS A 304 -5.80 5.22 13.43
CA HIS A 304 -6.59 6.43 13.68
C HIS A 304 -5.78 7.74 13.51
N PRO A 305 -5.19 7.99 12.33
CA PRO A 305 -4.35 9.16 12.10
C PRO A 305 -5.14 10.45 12.36
N GLN A 306 -4.55 11.35 13.13
CA GLN A 306 -5.14 12.63 13.51
C GLN A 306 -4.55 13.80 12.72
N ARG A 307 -3.36 13.62 12.12
CA ARG A 307 -2.67 14.69 11.40
C ARG A 307 -2.72 14.48 9.89
N PRO A 308 -2.81 15.57 9.11
CA PRO A 308 -2.58 15.48 7.67
C PRO A 308 -1.12 15.15 7.37
N SER A 309 -0.86 14.78 6.11
CA SER A 309 0.49 14.83 5.55
C SER A 309 0.55 15.96 4.53
N ASP A 310 1.09 17.09 4.95
CA ASP A 310 1.13 18.33 4.20
C ASP A 310 2.38 19.16 4.53
N GLU A 311 2.57 20.27 3.81
CA GLU A 311 3.75 21.13 3.93
C GLU A 311 5.08 20.41 3.65
N TRP A 312 5.11 19.53 2.64
CA TRP A 312 6.32 18.78 2.25
C TRP A 312 7.22 19.62 1.35
N LEU A 313 8.48 19.81 1.78
CA LEU A 313 9.56 20.36 0.97
C LEU A 313 10.52 19.24 0.59
N ILE A 314 10.47 18.86 -0.69
CA ILE A 314 11.37 17.86 -1.27
C ILE A 314 12.29 18.59 -2.25
N GLU A 315 13.59 18.59 -1.99
CA GLU A 315 14.56 19.37 -2.75
C GLU A 315 15.86 18.60 -2.98
N ASN A 316 16.48 18.77 -4.14
CA ASN A 316 17.78 18.20 -4.49
C ASN A 316 17.88 16.69 -4.21
N LEU A 317 16.97 15.90 -4.79
CA LEU A 317 16.98 14.44 -4.69
C LEU A 317 17.50 13.77 -5.95
N SER A 318 18.22 12.66 -5.76
CA SER A 318 18.46 11.66 -6.80
C SER A 318 17.63 10.41 -6.49
N ILE A 319 16.80 9.97 -7.44
CA ILE A 319 15.93 8.81 -7.29
C ILE A 319 16.20 7.86 -8.46
N ASP A 320 16.64 6.64 -8.18
CA ASP A 320 17.04 5.65 -9.17
C ASP A 320 16.25 4.34 -9.01
N ARG A 321 15.62 3.85 -10.08
CA ARG A 321 14.89 2.57 -10.13
C ARG A 321 13.82 2.39 -9.03
N ALA A 322 13.08 3.45 -8.70
CA ALA A 322 11.80 3.35 -7.98
C ALA A 322 10.65 3.14 -8.96
N GLN A 323 9.69 2.25 -8.66
CA GLN A 323 8.54 2.02 -9.56
C GLN A 323 7.58 3.21 -9.59
N ALA A 324 7.45 3.93 -8.48
CA ALA A 324 6.67 5.15 -8.38
C ALA A 324 7.45 6.24 -7.64
N LEU A 325 7.30 7.48 -8.10
CA LEU A 325 7.85 8.64 -7.40
C LEU A 325 7.03 8.96 -6.14
N TYR A 326 5.71 8.96 -6.26
CA TYR A 326 4.79 9.22 -5.16
C TYR A 326 3.56 8.30 -5.29
N LEU A 327 3.22 7.61 -4.20
CA LEU A 327 1.99 6.83 -4.07
C LEU A 327 1.14 7.43 -2.95
N TYR A 328 -0.15 7.59 -3.22
CA TYR A 328 -1.11 8.01 -2.21
C TYR A 328 -1.83 6.78 -1.67
N ASP A 329 -1.31 6.19 -0.59
CA ASP A 329 -1.94 5.04 0.07
C ASP A 329 -2.98 5.56 1.09
N PHE A 330 -4.07 6.10 0.55
CA PHE A 330 -5.29 6.38 1.28
C PHE A 330 -6.37 5.50 0.67
N GLU A 331 -7.28 4.96 1.48
CA GLU A 331 -8.42 4.12 1.04
C GLU A 331 -9.31 4.76 -0.05
N ARG A 332 -9.05 6.00 -0.45
CA ARG A 332 -9.56 6.60 -1.69
C ARG A 332 -8.78 6.13 -2.93
N GLY A 333 -8.56 4.81 -3.01
CA GLY A 333 -7.96 4.18 -4.19
C GLY A 333 -8.82 4.42 -5.43
N GLU A 334 -8.25 4.13 -6.60
CA GLU A 334 -8.98 4.05 -7.86
C GLU A 334 -9.14 2.56 -8.23
N ILE A 335 -10.29 2.17 -8.74
CA ILE A 335 -10.52 0.83 -9.29
C ILE A 335 -10.96 0.94 -10.75
N HIS A 336 -10.29 0.19 -11.62
CA HIS A 336 -10.55 0.12 -13.05
C HIS A 336 -11.43 -1.09 -13.36
N VAL A 337 -12.68 -0.83 -13.74
CA VAL A 337 -13.71 -1.84 -14.00
C VAL A 337 -13.98 -1.92 -15.51
N GLY A 338 -13.59 -3.02 -16.13
CA GLY A 338 -14.01 -3.35 -17.49
C GLY A 338 -15.44 -3.90 -17.50
N PHE A 339 -16.25 -3.54 -18.49
CA PHE A 339 -17.58 -4.12 -18.64
C PHE A 339 -18.00 -4.22 -20.10
N ALA A 340 -18.88 -5.20 -20.39
CA ALA A 340 -19.56 -5.32 -21.67
C ALA A 340 -21.03 -4.85 -21.56
N PRO A 341 -21.41 -3.68 -22.13
CA PRO A 341 -22.71 -3.05 -21.88
C PRO A 341 -23.93 -3.95 -22.14
N SER A 342 -23.93 -4.71 -23.23
CA SER A 342 -25.04 -5.60 -23.60
C SER A 342 -25.28 -6.74 -22.62
N LEU A 343 -24.25 -7.16 -21.89
CA LEU A 343 -24.27 -8.29 -20.96
C LEU A 343 -24.48 -7.85 -19.50
N THR A 344 -24.14 -6.59 -19.18
CA THR A 344 -24.08 -6.10 -17.80
C THR A 344 -25.03 -4.95 -17.51
N VAL A 345 -25.93 -4.60 -18.43
CA VAL A 345 -26.85 -3.45 -18.33
C VAL A 345 -27.65 -3.41 -17.01
N GLU A 346 -28.00 -4.57 -16.46
CA GLU A 346 -28.67 -4.68 -15.15
C GLU A 346 -27.69 -4.84 -13.97
N LEU A 347 -26.56 -5.51 -14.20
CA LEU A 347 -25.61 -5.89 -13.13
C LEU A 347 -24.74 -4.73 -12.69
N LEU A 348 -24.20 -3.97 -13.65
CA LEU A 348 -23.24 -2.91 -13.38
C LEU A 348 -23.80 -1.80 -12.49
N PRO A 349 -25.00 -1.22 -12.75
CA PRO A 349 -25.55 -0.17 -11.89
C PRO A 349 -25.77 -0.63 -10.44
N LEU A 350 -26.22 -1.88 -10.25
CA LEU A 350 -26.44 -2.45 -8.93
C LEU A 350 -25.12 -2.71 -8.18
N ALA A 351 -24.12 -3.25 -8.88
CA ALA A 351 -22.78 -3.46 -8.34
C ALA A 351 -22.14 -2.12 -7.92
N LEU A 352 -22.23 -1.09 -8.77
CA LEU A 352 -21.67 0.23 -8.50
C LEU A 352 -22.34 0.91 -7.30
N ARG A 353 -23.68 0.88 -7.22
CA ARG A 353 -24.39 1.45 -6.08
C ARG A 353 -23.93 0.82 -4.77
N ARG A 354 -23.94 -0.52 -4.71
CA ARG A 354 -23.54 -1.27 -3.50
C ARG A 354 -22.09 -1.04 -3.15
N PHE A 355 -21.21 -1.05 -4.15
CA PHE A 355 -19.79 -0.80 -3.93
C PHE A 355 -19.55 0.61 -3.38
N GLN A 356 -20.21 1.63 -3.93
CA GLN A 356 -20.09 3.00 -3.44
C GLN A 356 -20.66 3.17 -2.04
N GLU A 357 -21.71 2.43 -1.67
CA GLU A 357 -22.26 2.39 -0.31
C GLU A 357 -21.26 1.77 0.68
N SER A 358 -20.62 0.66 0.31
CA SER A 358 -19.63 -0.02 1.17
C SER A 358 -18.24 0.61 1.15
N SER A 359 -17.93 1.40 0.12
CA SER A 359 -16.60 1.96 -0.15
C SER A 359 -16.68 3.38 -0.72
N PRO A 360 -17.28 4.35 0.01
CA PRO A 360 -17.61 5.68 -0.51
C PRO A 360 -16.40 6.53 -0.90
N GLY A 361 -15.20 6.19 -0.43
CA GLY A 361 -13.96 6.88 -0.77
C GLY A 361 -13.31 6.43 -2.08
N VAL A 362 -13.64 5.25 -2.60
CA VAL A 362 -12.95 4.69 -3.78
C VAL A 362 -13.49 5.34 -5.05
N ARG A 363 -12.60 5.79 -5.93
CA ARG A 363 -12.95 6.26 -7.26
C ARG A 363 -13.10 5.07 -8.20
N VAL A 364 -14.21 4.98 -8.92
CA VAL A 364 -14.42 3.94 -9.92
C VAL A 364 -14.21 4.53 -11.31
N GLN A 365 -13.32 3.91 -12.10
CA GLN A 365 -13.19 4.20 -13.52
C GLN A 365 -13.77 3.05 -14.34
N LEU A 366 -14.77 3.37 -15.17
CA LEU A 366 -15.46 2.40 -16.02
C LEU A 366 -14.85 2.39 -17.42
N HIS A 367 -14.66 1.19 -17.97
CA HIS A 367 -14.13 0.97 -19.31
C HIS A 367 -15.09 0.07 -20.09
N ASP A 368 -15.75 0.64 -21.10
CA ASP A 368 -16.57 -0.11 -22.08
C ASP A 368 -15.61 -0.80 -23.06
N LEU A 369 -15.55 -2.13 -23.00
CA LEU A 369 -14.50 -2.92 -23.65
C LEU A 369 -15.06 -4.22 -24.22
N SER A 370 -14.43 -4.71 -25.30
CA SER A 370 -14.66 -6.05 -25.82
C SER A 370 -14.15 -7.14 -24.87
N THR A 371 -14.58 -8.40 -25.10
CA THR A 371 -14.09 -9.55 -24.32
C THR A 371 -12.56 -9.67 -24.41
N GLN A 372 -11.97 -9.47 -25.59
CA GLN A 372 -10.52 -9.55 -25.77
C GLN A 372 -9.77 -8.42 -25.05
N GLU A 373 -10.28 -7.19 -25.11
CA GLU A 373 -9.68 -6.05 -24.41
C GLU A 373 -9.77 -6.21 -22.89
N MET A 374 -10.89 -6.70 -22.35
CA MET A 374 -11.00 -6.99 -20.92
C MET A 374 -10.01 -8.05 -20.46
N LEU A 375 -9.90 -9.17 -21.19
CA LEU A 375 -8.94 -10.23 -20.88
C LEU A 375 -7.49 -9.72 -20.91
N ARG A 376 -7.15 -8.92 -21.93
CA ARG A 376 -5.83 -8.28 -22.05
C ARG A 376 -5.61 -7.28 -20.91
N GLY A 377 -6.59 -6.44 -20.61
CA GLY A 377 -6.54 -5.44 -19.55
C GLY A 377 -6.30 -6.04 -18.17
N LEU A 378 -6.98 -7.16 -17.86
CA LEU A 378 -6.75 -7.91 -16.62
C LEU A 378 -5.34 -8.51 -16.53
N ARG A 379 -4.81 -9.03 -17.64
CA ARG A 379 -3.46 -9.63 -17.69
C ARG A 379 -2.36 -8.57 -17.59
N ASP A 380 -2.54 -7.45 -18.29
CA ASP A 380 -1.61 -6.32 -18.35
C ASP A 380 -1.76 -5.38 -17.14
N ARG A 381 -2.68 -5.68 -16.20
CA ARG A 381 -2.99 -4.87 -15.01
C ARG A 381 -3.46 -3.44 -15.32
N LYS A 382 -4.11 -3.24 -16.46
CA LYS A 382 -4.84 -2.02 -16.80
C LYS A 382 -6.27 -2.01 -16.24
N LEU A 383 -6.78 -3.19 -15.91
CA LEU A 383 -8.05 -3.40 -15.23
C LEU A 383 -7.79 -4.20 -13.96
N ASP A 384 -8.51 -3.85 -12.90
CA ASP A 384 -8.52 -4.61 -11.65
C ASP A 384 -9.56 -5.74 -11.72
N VAL A 385 -10.69 -5.47 -12.36
CA VAL A 385 -11.85 -6.36 -12.44
C VAL A 385 -12.61 -6.16 -13.74
N ALA A 386 -13.26 -7.21 -14.23
CA ALA A 386 -14.12 -7.16 -15.41
C ALA A 386 -15.47 -7.85 -15.16
N LEU A 387 -16.57 -7.23 -15.60
CA LEU A 387 -17.89 -7.86 -15.70
C LEU A 387 -18.08 -8.34 -17.14
N MET A 388 -18.10 -9.66 -17.33
CA MET A 388 -18.00 -10.25 -18.67
C MET A 388 -18.71 -11.60 -18.78
N ILE A 389 -18.91 -12.06 -20.02
CA ILE A 389 -19.33 -13.44 -20.30
C ILE A 389 -18.22 -14.42 -19.89
N GLN A 390 -18.62 -15.61 -19.42
CA GLN A 390 -17.70 -16.67 -19.03
C GLN A 390 -16.76 -17.04 -20.18
N PRO A 391 -15.43 -16.81 -20.05
CA PRO A 391 -14.46 -17.26 -21.04
C PRO A 391 -14.27 -18.78 -20.96
N SER A 392 -13.76 -19.37 -22.03
CA SER A 392 -13.34 -20.77 -22.01
C SER A 392 -12.22 -21.04 -20.97
N VAL A 393 -12.15 -22.28 -20.46
CA VAL A 393 -11.15 -22.69 -19.45
C VAL A 393 -9.72 -22.40 -19.89
N LYS A 394 -9.43 -22.58 -21.20
CA LYS A 394 -8.12 -22.31 -21.79
C LYS A 394 -7.75 -20.83 -21.73
N VAL A 395 -8.74 -19.94 -21.87
CA VAL A 395 -8.57 -18.48 -21.89
C VAL A 395 -8.48 -17.89 -20.48
N LEU A 396 -9.09 -18.54 -19.49
CA LEU A 396 -9.04 -18.10 -18.08
C LEU A 396 -7.64 -18.14 -17.45
N GLY A 397 -6.62 -18.73 -18.07
CA GLY A 397 -5.28 -18.91 -17.48
C GLY A 397 -4.78 -17.74 -16.61
N GLY A 398 -4.70 -17.97 -15.29
CA GLY A 398 -4.25 -17.00 -14.28
C GLY A 398 -5.32 -16.03 -13.76
N LEU A 399 -6.53 -16.08 -14.30
CA LEU A 399 -7.71 -15.32 -13.88
C LEU A 399 -8.64 -16.18 -13.03
N VAL A 400 -9.35 -15.53 -12.12
CA VAL A 400 -10.48 -16.08 -11.36
C VAL A 400 -11.75 -15.57 -12.01
N PHE A 401 -12.78 -16.41 -12.09
CA PHE A 401 -14.11 -16.06 -12.57
C PHE A 401 -15.17 -16.55 -11.59
N GLU A 402 -16.10 -15.68 -11.22
CA GLU A 402 -17.28 -16.01 -10.43
C GLU A 402 -18.56 -15.72 -11.22
N GLU A 403 -19.41 -16.74 -11.36
CA GLU A 403 -20.71 -16.61 -12.02
C GLU A 403 -21.64 -15.71 -11.20
N LEU A 404 -22.27 -14.74 -11.87
CA LEU A 404 -23.23 -13.83 -11.26
C LEU A 404 -24.66 -14.12 -11.74
N ARG A 405 -24.85 -14.35 -13.04
CA ARG A 405 -26.19 -14.54 -13.63
C ARG A 405 -26.14 -15.32 -14.93
N ARG A 406 -27.26 -16.02 -15.22
CA ARG A 406 -27.52 -16.67 -16.49
C ARG A 406 -28.65 -15.96 -17.22
N TYR A 407 -28.46 -15.67 -18.49
CA TYR A 407 -29.44 -14.99 -19.33
C TYR A 407 -29.89 -15.87 -20.49
N ALA A 408 -31.20 -15.91 -20.73
CA ALA A 408 -31.73 -16.64 -21.89
C ALA A 408 -31.27 -15.99 -23.20
N VAL A 409 -31.10 -16.83 -24.23
CA VAL A 409 -30.75 -16.40 -25.58
C VAL A 409 -32.01 -15.97 -26.33
N CYS A 410 -31.95 -14.79 -26.91
CA CYS A 410 -33.05 -14.15 -27.62
C CYS A 410 -32.60 -13.63 -28.99
N VAL A 411 -33.58 -13.32 -29.84
CA VAL A 411 -33.41 -12.53 -31.05
C VAL A 411 -34.02 -11.15 -30.87
N ALA A 412 -33.26 -10.10 -31.17
CA ALA A 412 -33.71 -8.73 -31.25
C ALA A 412 -34.12 -8.40 -32.69
N VAL A 413 -35.32 -7.84 -32.84
CA VAL A 413 -35.90 -7.48 -34.13
C VAL A 413 -36.54 -6.08 -34.07
N HIS A 414 -36.65 -5.41 -35.21
CA HIS A 414 -37.44 -4.19 -35.32
C HIS A 414 -38.93 -4.47 -34.98
N PRO A 415 -39.69 -3.56 -34.32
CA PRO A 415 -41.09 -3.78 -33.94
C PRO A 415 -42.04 -4.11 -35.09
N ALA A 416 -41.75 -3.64 -36.31
CA ALA A 416 -42.52 -3.95 -37.50
C ALA A 416 -42.14 -5.28 -38.18
N HIS A 417 -41.07 -5.94 -37.72
CA HIS A 417 -40.60 -7.20 -38.29
C HIS A 417 -41.61 -8.34 -38.05
N PRO A 418 -41.85 -9.26 -39.01
CA PRO A 418 -42.79 -10.37 -38.82
C PRO A 418 -42.55 -11.18 -37.54
N LEU A 419 -41.27 -11.47 -37.23
CA LEU A 419 -40.87 -12.19 -36.01
C LEU A 419 -41.22 -11.45 -34.71
N ALA A 420 -41.47 -10.13 -34.74
CA ALA A 420 -41.87 -9.37 -33.56
C ALA A 420 -43.23 -9.81 -33.01
N ARG A 421 -44.10 -10.42 -33.83
CA ARG A 421 -45.43 -10.90 -33.43
C ARG A 421 -45.36 -12.24 -32.68
N ALA A 422 -44.33 -13.04 -32.92
CA ALA A 422 -44.12 -14.30 -32.24
C ALA A 422 -43.61 -14.05 -30.82
N LYS A 423 -44.00 -14.86 -29.84
CA LYS A 423 -43.38 -14.84 -28.48
C LYS A 423 -42.06 -15.60 -28.44
N ARG A 424 -41.93 -16.63 -29.28
CA ARG A 424 -40.77 -17.49 -29.41
C ARG A 424 -40.43 -17.66 -30.89
N VAL A 425 -39.14 -17.74 -31.20
CA VAL A 425 -38.61 -17.82 -32.57
C VAL A 425 -37.66 -19.01 -32.66
N SER A 426 -37.76 -19.83 -33.70
CA SER A 426 -36.82 -20.94 -33.89
C SER A 426 -35.48 -20.50 -34.48
N VAL A 427 -34.44 -21.28 -34.24
CA VAL A 427 -33.12 -21.05 -34.86
C VAL A 427 -33.24 -21.03 -36.40
N ASP A 428 -34.04 -21.92 -36.99
CA ASP A 428 -34.30 -21.93 -38.44
C ASP A 428 -34.99 -20.66 -38.95
N GLN A 429 -35.89 -20.07 -38.16
CA GLN A 429 -36.50 -18.78 -38.50
C GLN A 429 -35.43 -17.68 -38.51
N VAL A 430 -34.53 -17.65 -37.54
CA VAL A 430 -33.41 -16.68 -37.51
C VAL A 430 -32.44 -16.92 -38.67
N ALA A 431 -32.15 -18.18 -39.01
CA ALA A 431 -31.23 -18.55 -40.10
C ALA A 431 -31.70 -18.09 -41.48
N ARG A 432 -33.00 -17.84 -41.66
CA ARG A 432 -33.59 -17.30 -42.90
C ARG A 432 -33.47 -15.78 -43.00
N GLU A 433 -33.15 -15.11 -41.90
CA GLU A 433 -33.00 -13.65 -41.85
C GLU A 433 -31.55 -13.20 -42.11
N ARG A 434 -31.39 -11.89 -42.34
CA ARG A 434 -30.07 -11.24 -42.33
C ARG A 434 -29.64 -11.06 -40.88
N LEU A 435 -28.52 -11.66 -40.48
CA LEU A 435 -27.99 -11.55 -39.13
C LEU A 435 -27.04 -10.34 -39.02
N VAL A 436 -27.30 -9.49 -38.04
CA VAL A 436 -26.39 -8.44 -37.58
C VAL A 436 -25.64 -9.00 -36.38
N ALA A 437 -24.32 -9.09 -36.50
CA ALA A 437 -23.43 -9.78 -35.56
C ALA A 437 -22.45 -8.80 -34.89
N TYR A 438 -21.81 -9.23 -33.81
CA TYR A 438 -20.62 -8.55 -33.29
C TYR A 438 -19.39 -8.86 -34.15
N SER A 439 -18.40 -7.95 -34.16
CA SER A 439 -17.11 -8.10 -34.87
C SER A 439 -16.39 -9.40 -34.54
N LEU A 440 -15.94 -10.14 -35.57
CA LEU A 440 -15.14 -11.36 -35.38
C LEU A 440 -13.81 -11.07 -34.70
N THR A 441 -13.20 -9.92 -34.99
CA THR A 441 -11.90 -9.51 -34.42
C THR A 441 -11.99 -9.32 -32.92
N ASP A 442 -13.06 -8.69 -32.43
CA ASP A 442 -13.21 -8.32 -31.02
C ASP A 442 -13.94 -9.39 -30.20
N TYR A 443 -14.77 -10.20 -30.87
CA TYR A 443 -15.62 -11.23 -30.27
C TYR A 443 -15.50 -12.60 -30.97
N PRO A 444 -14.30 -13.20 -31.06
CA PRO A 444 -14.12 -14.49 -31.72
C PRO A 444 -14.93 -15.62 -31.05
N GLU A 445 -15.13 -15.57 -29.73
CA GLU A 445 -15.95 -16.56 -29.01
C GLU A 445 -17.44 -16.43 -29.35
N TYR A 446 -17.93 -15.23 -29.71
CA TYR A 446 -19.31 -15.04 -30.17
C TYR A 446 -19.54 -15.72 -31.52
N HIS A 447 -18.58 -15.65 -32.44
CA HIS A 447 -18.68 -16.32 -33.74
C HIS A 447 -18.57 -17.84 -33.64
N ALA A 448 -17.69 -18.35 -32.77
CA ALA A 448 -17.66 -19.78 -32.46
C ALA A 448 -19.01 -20.25 -31.91
N TRP A 449 -19.58 -19.49 -30.97
CA TRP A 449 -20.91 -19.76 -30.41
C TRP A 449 -22.04 -19.69 -31.46
N LEU A 450 -21.99 -18.74 -32.40
CA LEU A 450 -22.93 -18.67 -33.52
C LEU A 450 -22.84 -19.93 -34.39
N ALA A 451 -21.62 -20.38 -34.73
CA ALA A 451 -21.43 -21.58 -35.54
C ALA A 451 -22.04 -22.81 -34.85
N ASP A 452 -21.82 -22.96 -33.54
CA ASP A 452 -22.39 -24.06 -32.75
C ASP A 452 -23.93 -23.97 -32.66
N LEU A 453 -24.49 -22.77 -32.45
CA LEU A 453 -25.93 -22.57 -32.35
C LEU A 453 -26.66 -22.94 -33.65
N PHE A 454 -26.08 -22.61 -34.80
CA PHE A 454 -26.66 -22.88 -36.11
C PHE A 454 -26.21 -24.21 -36.73
N ALA A 455 -25.38 -25.01 -36.05
CA ALA A 455 -24.84 -26.26 -36.58
C ALA A 455 -25.92 -27.26 -37.01
N THR A 456 -27.08 -27.25 -36.34
CA THR A 456 -28.23 -28.13 -36.64
C THR A 456 -29.35 -27.43 -37.40
N ALA A 457 -29.16 -26.17 -37.82
CA ALA A 457 -30.16 -25.45 -38.58
C ALA A 457 -30.24 -25.95 -40.03
N GLU A 458 -31.40 -25.80 -40.68
CA GLU A 458 -31.61 -26.19 -42.08
C GLU A 458 -30.67 -25.49 -43.06
N ARG A 459 -30.12 -24.33 -42.66
CA ARG A 459 -29.18 -23.53 -43.45
C ARG A 459 -28.26 -22.72 -42.56
N PRO A 460 -27.04 -22.37 -43.04
CA PRO A 460 -26.16 -21.48 -42.30
C PRO A 460 -26.76 -20.06 -42.19
N PRO A 461 -26.48 -19.33 -41.10
CA PRO A 461 -26.93 -17.96 -40.94
C PRO A 461 -26.25 -17.04 -41.94
N ARG A 462 -26.96 -16.04 -42.44
CA ARG A 462 -26.39 -15.00 -43.30
C ARG A 462 -25.95 -13.80 -42.46
N ILE A 463 -24.68 -13.78 -42.04
CA ILE A 463 -24.08 -12.59 -41.42
C ILE A 463 -24.02 -11.49 -42.48
N ALA A 464 -24.82 -10.43 -42.29
CA ALA A 464 -24.95 -9.32 -43.23
C ALA A 464 -24.08 -8.13 -42.84
N GLU A 465 -23.88 -7.90 -41.54
CA GLU A 465 -23.10 -6.79 -40.99
C GLU A 465 -22.48 -7.20 -39.64
N GLU A 466 -21.31 -6.65 -39.34
CA GLU A 466 -20.59 -6.83 -38.09
C GLU A 466 -20.41 -5.48 -37.38
N HIS A 467 -20.52 -5.49 -36.04
CA HIS A 467 -20.54 -4.29 -35.23
C HIS A 467 -19.63 -4.42 -34.00
N GLU A 468 -18.93 -3.35 -33.66
CA GLU A 468 -17.97 -3.30 -32.55
C GLU A 468 -18.65 -3.23 -31.17
N GLY A 469 -19.95 -2.90 -31.10
CA GLY A 469 -20.62 -2.69 -29.83
C GLY A 469 -22.14 -2.74 -29.89
N SER A 470 -22.73 -2.72 -28.70
CA SER A 470 -24.19 -2.88 -28.54
C SER A 470 -25.00 -1.72 -29.13
N THR A 471 -24.49 -0.49 -29.07
CA THR A 471 -25.15 0.70 -29.61
C THR A 471 -25.26 0.67 -31.14
N SER A 472 -24.18 0.31 -31.84
CA SER A 472 -24.17 0.19 -33.30
C SER A 472 -25.00 -1.00 -33.77
N LEU A 473 -24.97 -2.12 -33.03
CA LEU A 473 -25.85 -3.26 -33.26
C LEU A 473 -27.34 -2.89 -33.11
N ILE A 474 -27.72 -2.11 -32.10
CA ILE A 474 -29.09 -1.61 -31.96
C ILE A 474 -29.48 -0.75 -33.16
N ALA A 475 -28.62 0.20 -33.55
CA ALA A 475 -28.89 1.09 -34.68
C ALA A 475 -29.11 0.32 -35.99
N ALA A 476 -28.34 -0.75 -36.23
CA ALA A 476 -28.49 -1.57 -37.41
C ALA A 476 -29.81 -2.35 -37.45
N VAL A 477 -30.22 -2.96 -36.33
CA VAL A 477 -31.50 -3.68 -36.24
C VAL A 477 -32.66 -2.69 -36.31
N GLU A 478 -32.55 -1.52 -35.68
CA GLU A 478 -33.56 -0.45 -35.71
C GLU A 478 -33.74 0.09 -37.14
N ALA A 479 -32.67 0.23 -37.90
CA ALA A 479 -32.69 0.59 -39.32
C ALA A 479 -33.23 -0.52 -40.25
N GLY A 480 -33.62 -1.68 -39.72
CA GLY A 480 -34.15 -2.80 -40.48
C GLY A 480 -33.11 -3.55 -41.31
N ARG A 481 -31.82 -3.46 -40.97
CA ARG A 481 -30.73 -4.12 -41.71
C ARG A 481 -30.65 -5.63 -41.48
N GLY A 482 -31.31 -6.11 -40.42
CA GLY A 482 -31.40 -7.51 -40.06
C GLY A 482 -31.93 -7.72 -38.65
N VAL A 483 -31.66 -8.91 -38.11
CA VAL A 483 -31.96 -9.32 -36.73
C VAL A 483 -30.66 -9.63 -35.99
N ALA A 484 -30.64 -9.56 -34.67
CA ALA A 484 -29.43 -9.85 -33.89
C ALA A 484 -29.70 -10.82 -32.74
N LEU A 485 -28.73 -11.69 -32.45
CA LEU A 485 -28.79 -12.58 -31.29
C LEU A 485 -28.24 -11.88 -30.05
N VAL A 486 -29.05 -11.83 -29.00
CA VAL A 486 -28.80 -11.04 -27.79
C VAL A 486 -29.29 -11.79 -26.54
N GLN A 487 -28.97 -11.27 -25.38
CA GLN A 487 -29.46 -11.77 -24.09
C GLN A 487 -30.83 -11.15 -23.72
N GLU A 488 -31.62 -11.80 -22.87
CA GLU A 488 -32.99 -11.37 -22.50
C GLU A 488 -33.14 -9.90 -22.01
N GLY A 489 -32.21 -9.41 -21.20
CA GLY A 489 -32.13 -8.05 -20.67
C GLY A 489 -31.66 -7.01 -21.69
N PHE A 490 -31.34 -7.40 -22.93
CA PHE A 490 -31.02 -6.45 -24.00
C PHE A 490 -32.18 -5.49 -24.30
N GLN A 491 -33.41 -5.88 -23.95
CA GLN A 491 -34.59 -5.03 -24.00
C GLN A 491 -34.43 -3.76 -23.14
N CYS A 492 -33.71 -3.83 -22.01
CA CYS A 492 -33.42 -2.68 -21.15
C CYS A 492 -32.54 -1.64 -21.85
N LEU A 493 -31.63 -2.09 -22.73
CA LEU A 493 -30.74 -1.22 -23.49
C LEU A 493 -31.42 -0.64 -24.74
N ALA A 494 -32.15 -1.50 -25.47
CA ALA A 494 -32.83 -1.09 -26.69
C ALA A 494 -34.09 -0.25 -26.43
N GLY A 495 -34.76 -0.44 -25.29
CA GLY A 495 -36.05 0.19 -25.01
C GLY A 495 -37.12 -0.22 -26.05
N PRO A 496 -38.11 0.62 -26.37
CA PRO A 496 -39.17 0.27 -27.32
C PRO A 496 -38.69 0.14 -28.78
N ARG A 497 -37.46 0.57 -29.07
CA ARG A 497 -36.86 0.58 -30.42
C ARG A 497 -36.76 -0.81 -31.01
N LEU A 498 -36.53 -1.83 -30.19
CA LEU A 498 -36.44 -3.23 -30.59
C LEU A 498 -37.39 -4.11 -29.77
N LYS A 499 -37.77 -5.25 -30.34
CA LYS A 499 -38.48 -6.33 -29.65
C LYS A 499 -37.54 -7.51 -29.48
N VAL A 500 -37.37 -7.98 -28.24
CA VAL A 500 -36.58 -9.16 -27.89
C VAL A 500 -37.50 -10.39 -27.80
N ARG A 501 -37.16 -11.48 -28.48
CA ARG A 501 -37.94 -12.73 -28.51
C ARG A 501 -37.09 -13.95 -28.15
N LEU A 502 -37.62 -14.81 -27.29
CA LEU A 502 -36.94 -16.02 -26.84
C LEU A 502 -36.73 -17.01 -27.99
N LEU A 503 -35.58 -17.67 -28.01
CA LEU A 503 -35.38 -18.78 -28.93
C LEU A 503 -36.09 -20.06 -28.47
N THR A 504 -36.54 -20.87 -29.44
CA THR A 504 -37.15 -22.19 -29.19
C THR A 504 -36.63 -23.25 -30.18
N PRO A 505 -36.16 -24.43 -29.71
CA PRO A 505 -35.90 -24.77 -28.31
C PRO A 505 -34.87 -23.81 -27.68
N ALA A 506 -34.90 -23.68 -26.35
CA ALA A 506 -34.02 -22.75 -25.64
C ALA A 506 -32.56 -23.24 -25.70
N PRO A 507 -31.63 -22.46 -26.26
CA PRO A 507 -30.21 -22.82 -26.23
C PRO A 507 -29.63 -22.69 -24.81
N PRO A 508 -28.40 -23.20 -24.58
CA PRO A 508 -27.66 -22.91 -23.35
C PRO A 508 -27.58 -21.39 -23.09
N PRO A 509 -27.83 -20.93 -21.85
CA PRO A 509 -27.88 -19.51 -21.54
C PRO A 509 -26.49 -18.87 -21.56
N PHE A 510 -26.44 -17.55 -21.76
CA PHE A 510 -25.22 -16.79 -21.53
C PHE A 510 -24.91 -16.75 -20.04
N VAL A 511 -23.70 -17.18 -19.67
CA VAL A 511 -23.21 -17.12 -18.28
C VAL A 511 -22.40 -15.84 -18.12
N VAL A 512 -22.90 -14.90 -17.32
CA VAL A 512 -22.24 -13.61 -17.06
C VAL A 512 -21.73 -13.60 -15.63
N GLY A 513 -20.51 -13.11 -15.44
CA GLY A 513 -19.83 -13.12 -14.16
C GLY A 513 -18.84 -11.98 -13.99
N VAL A 514 -18.08 -12.06 -12.90
CA VAL A 514 -17.00 -11.16 -12.56
C VAL A 514 -15.66 -11.91 -12.67
N ALA A 515 -14.67 -11.27 -13.29
CA ALA A 515 -13.34 -11.82 -13.49
C ALA A 515 -12.25 -10.88 -12.96
N TRP A 516 -11.20 -11.45 -12.37
CA TRP A 516 -10.01 -10.71 -11.93
C TRP A 516 -8.76 -11.59 -11.99
N ARG A 517 -7.57 -11.00 -11.81
CA ARG A 517 -6.30 -11.73 -11.80
C ARG A 517 -6.02 -12.31 -10.42
N LYS A 518 -5.65 -13.59 -10.34
CA LYS A 518 -5.32 -14.22 -9.06
C LYS A 518 -4.07 -13.57 -8.44
N GLY A 519 -4.11 -13.27 -7.13
CA GLY A 519 -2.98 -12.69 -6.40
C GLY A 519 -2.84 -11.18 -6.52
N THR A 520 -3.88 -10.48 -6.98
CA THR A 520 -3.94 -9.00 -7.05
C THR A 520 -5.07 -8.42 -6.19
N GLU A 521 -5.54 -9.17 -5.20
CA GLU A 521 -6.67 -8.82 -4.34
C GLU A 521 -6.34 -7.61 -3.44
N SER A 522 -6.66 -6.40 -3.92
CA SER A 522 -6.68 -5.18 -3.12
C SER A 522 -7.97 -5.08 -2.30
N ALA A 523 -8.01 -4.16 -1.32
CA ALA A 523 -9.23 -3.87 -0.58
C ALA A 523 -10.37 -3.39 -1.50
N ALA A 524 -10.06 -2.54 -2.49
CA ALA A 524 -11.02 -2.05 -3.48
C ALA A 524 -11.55 -3.20 -4.36
N LEU A 525 -10.67 -4.06 -4.88
CA LEU A 525 -11.06 -5.21 -5.70
C LEU A 525 -11.95 -6.18 -4.90
N THR A 526 -11.53 -6.52 -3.68
CA THR A 526 -12.29 -7.44 -2.81
C THR A 526 -13.66 -6.86 -2.49
N GLY A 527 -13.74 -5.57 -2.18
CA GLY A 527 -15.00 -4.86 -1.95
C GLY A 527 -15.91 -4.86 -3.18
N PHE A 528 -15.36 -4.61 -4.37
CA PHE A 528 -16.13 -4.62 -5.62
C PHE A 528 -16.67 -6.01 -5.92
N VAL A 529 -15.84 -7.06 -5.84
CA VAL A 529 -16.29 -8.45 -6.03
C VAL A 529 -17.38 -8.81 -5.02
N ALA A 530 -17.22 -8.46 -3.75
CA ALA A 530 -18.26 -8.68 -2.74
C ALA A 530 -19.59 -7.99 -3.09
N ALA A 531 -19.55 -6.75 -3.57
CA ALA A 531 -20.74 -6.02 -4.01
C ALA A 531 -21.50 -6.70 -5.17
N THR A 532 -20.81 -7.52 -5.99
CA THR A 532 -21.43 -8.29 -7.07
C THR A 532 -22.11 -9.59 -6.61
N ARG A 533 -21.62 -10.25 -5.54
CA ARG A 533 -22.08 -11.59 -5.12
C ARG A 533 -23.55 -11.64 -4.69
N ASP A 534 -24.07 -10.58 -4.09
CA ASP A 534 -25.48 -10.50 -3.64
C ASP A 534 -26.47 -10.14 -4.75
N LEU A 535 -26.04 -10.02 -6.01
CA LEU A 535 -26.95 -9.86 -7.15
C LEU A 535 -27.76 -11.13 -7.43
N ASN A 536 -27.27 -12.29 -6.97
CA ASN A 536 -27.92 -13.59 -7.14
C ASN A 536 -29.15 -13.80 -6.23
N ARG A 537 -29.27 -13.05 -5.12
CA ARG A 537 -30.34 -13.24 -4.12
C ARG A 537 -31.62 -12.46 -4.41
N SER A 538 -31.55 -11.27 -5.00
CA SER A 538 -32.73 -10.43 -5.26
C SER A 538 -33.63 -10.94 -6.40
N ALA A 539 -33.13 -11.83 -7.27
CA ALA A 539 -33.92 -12.40 -8.37
C ALA A 539 -34.83 -13.57 -7.94
N ARG A 540 -34.54 -14.23 -6.80
CA ARG A 540 -35.40 -15.31 -6.28
C ARG A 540 -36.65 -14.82 -5.54
N SER A 541 -36.76 -13.52 -5.25
CA SER A 541 -37.90 -12.92 -4.53
C SER A 541 -38.81 -12.02 -5.38
N GLY A 542 -38.58 -11.93 -6.70
CA GLY A 542 -39.36 -11.08 -7.61
C GLY A 542 -40.70 -11.71 -8.01
N ASN A 543 -41.70 -11.58 -7.14
CA ASN A 543 -43.09 -11.88 -7.47
C ASN A 543 -43.56 -11.01 -8.65
N HIS A 544 -44.25 -11.61 -9.62
CA HIS A 544 -44.89 -10.87 -10.72
C HIS A 544 -45.81 -9.78 -10.16
N HIS A 545 -45.53 -8.52 -10.51
CA HIS A 545 -46.54 -7.47 -10.52
C HIS A 545 -46.77 -7.09 -11.99
N SER A 546 -47.88 -7.57 -12.53
CA SER A 546 -48.48 -7.04 -13.75
C SER A 546 -48.86 -5.57 -13.49
N PRO A 547 -48.53 -4.64 -14.39
CA PRO A 547 -49.08 -3.30 -14.31
C PRO A 547 -50.54 -3.32 -14.79
N ALA A 548 -51.41 -2.64 -14.05
CA ALA A 548 -52.75 -2.27 -14.47
C ALA A 548 -52.71 -1.18 -15.55
#